data_AF-A0A969NFI3-F1
#
_entry.id   AF-A0A969NFI3-F1
#
_cell.length_a   1.000
_cell.length_b   1.000
_cell.length_c   1.000
_cell.angle_alpha   90.00
_cell.angle_beta   90.00
_cell.angle_gamma   90.00
#
_symmetry.space_group_name_H-M   'P 1'
#
loop_
_entity.id
_entity.type
_entity.pdbx_description
1 polymer ?
#
loop_
_entity_poly.entity_id
_entity_poly.type
_entity_poly.pdbx_seq_one_letter_code
_entity_poly.pdbx_strand_id
1 'polypeptide(L)'
;MIENKTVLPLLQKCETINILDREKLRQYKRKLRNMPSGVPGGGNIGLVQVALTADHPLEYDVIALENDKSFYILNVRVNKS
;
A
#
# COMPACT_ATOMS: atom_id res chain seq x y z
N MET A 1 13.32 4.35 2.29
CA MET A 1 13.73 3.78 3.61
C MET A 1 12.70 4.19 4.63
N ILE A 2 12.30 3.26 5.50
CA ILE A 2 11.25 3.43 6.53
C ILE A 2 11.78 2.93 7.88
N GLU A 3 11.11 3.30 8.97
CA GLU A 3 11.38 2.71 10.29
C GLU A 3 10.84 1.27 10.36
N ASN A 4 11.52 0.39 11.09
CA ASN A 4 11.11 -1.02 11.21
C ASN A 4 9.70 -1.18 11.77
N LYS A 5 9.31 -0.32 12.73
CA LYS A 5 7.95 -0.32 13.29
C LYS A 5 6.86 -0.05 12.24
N THR A 6 7.23 0.54 11.10
CA THR A 6 6.33 0.84 9.97
C THR A 6 6.23 -0.32 8.98
N VAL A 7 7.18 -1.27 8.99
CA VAL A 7 7.23 -2.40 8.05
C VAL A 7 5.95 -3.23 8.12
N LEU A 8 5.63 -3.80 9.29
CA LEU A 8 4.49 -4.70 9.43
C LEU A 8 3.15 -4.02 9.05
N PRO A 9 2.83 -2.79 9.51
CA PRO A 9 1.64 -2.07 9.06
C PRO A 9 1.57 -1.83 7.55
N LEU A 10 2.71 -1.70 6.87
CA LEU A 10 2.78 -1.47 5.43
C LEU A 10 2.53 -2.75 4.64
N LEU A 11 3.12 -3.88 5.09
CA LEU A 11 2.89 -5.19 4.49
C LEU A 11 1.43 -5.62 4.61
N GLN A 12 0.83 -5.46 5.80
CA GLN A 12 -0.59 -5.75 6.02
C GLN A 12 -1.51 -4.94 5.11
N LYS A 13 -1.15 -3.70 4.78
CA LYS A 13 -1.89 -2.89 3.80
C LYS A 13 -1.78 -3.46 2.40
N CYS A 14 -0.59 -3.88 1.98
CA CYS A 14 -0.40 -4.45 0.65
C CYS A 14 -1.16 -5.78 0.50
N GLU A 15 -1.12 -6.65 1.53
CA GLU A 15 -1.94 -7.87 1.58
C GLU A 15 -3.43 -7.55 1.48
N THR A 16 -3.91 -6.58 2.29
CA THR A 16 -5.30 -6.14 2.24
C THR A 16 -5.68 -5.64 0.84
N ILE A 17 -4.81 -4.90 0.16
CA ILE A 17 -5.06 -4.40 -1.19
C ILE A 17 -5.10 -5.55 -2.20
N ASN A 18 -4.16 -6.50 -2.12
CA ASN A 18 -4.00 -7.60 -3.08
C ASN A 18 -5.17 -8.59 -3.08
N ILE A 19 -5.87 -8.76 -1.95
CA ILE A 19 -7.04 -9.66 -1.86
C ILE A 19 -8.36 -9.01 -2.34
N LEU A 20 -8.38 -7.71 -2.55
CA LEU A 20 -9.60 -7.00 -2.95
C LEU A 20 -9.73 -6.96 -4.47
N ASP A 21 -10.91 -7.32 -4.96
CA ASP A 21 -11.28 -7.08 -6.36
C ASP A 21 -11.39 -5.57 -6.65
N ARG A 22 -11.49 -5.24 -7.95
CA ARG A 22 -11.52 -3.86 -8.42
C ARG A 22 -12.66 -3.03 -7.83
N GLU A 23 -13.82 -3.64 -7.58
CA GLU A 23 -14.96 -2.93 -7.00
C GLU A 23 -14.69 -2.63 -5.52
N LYS A 24 -14.25 -3.64 -4.77
CA LYS A 24 -13.89 -3.50 -3.35
C LYS A 24 -12.74 -2.52 -3.15
N LEU A 25 -11.75 -2.47 -4.05
CA LEU A 25 -10.69 -1.45 -4.02
C LEU A 25 -11.24 -0.04 -4.17
N ARG A 26 -12.23 0.18 -5.05
CA ARG A 26 -12.89 1.49 -5.20
C ARG A 26 -13.67 1.86 -3.93
N GLN A 27 -14.39 0.91 -3.34
CA GLN A 27 -15.11 1.13 -2.08
C GLN A 27 -14.14 1.42 -0.93
N TYR A 28 -13.06 0.66 -0.81
CA TYR A 28 -12.00 0.86 0.17
C TYR A 28 -11.34 2.24 0.04
N LYS A 29 -11.04 2.66 -1.20
CA LYS A 29 -10.53 4.02 -1.48
C LYS A 29 -11.48 5.11 -0.99
N ARG A 30 -12.79 4.96 -1.21
CA ARG A 30 -13.82 5.90 -0.72
C ARG A 30 -13.85 5.94 0.81
N LYS A 31 -13.80 4.77 1.46
CA LYS A 31 -13.73 4.68 2.93
C LYS A 31 -12.53 5.41 3.50
N LEU A 32 -11.33 5.22 2.91
CA LEU A 32 -10.11 5.92 3.32
C LEU A 32 -10.21 7.44 3.16
N ARG A 33 -10.80 7.92 2.05
CA ARG A 33 -11.00 9.36 1.80
C ARG A 33 -11.91 10.02 2.83
N ASN A 34 -12.88 9.29 3.34
CA ASN A 34 -13.85 9.80 4.31
C ASN A 34 -13.37 9.71 5.75
N MET A 35 -12.16 9.18 6.01
CA MET A 35 -11.59 9.18 7.36
C MET A 35 -11.17 10.59 7.78
N PRO A 36 -11.31 10.93 9.08
CA PRO A 36 -10.81 12.19 9.61
C PRO A 36 -9.31 12.36 9.37
N SER A 37 -8.89 13.60 9.11
CA SER A 37 -7.49 13.98 9.04
C SER A 37 -6.77 13.63 10.34
N GLY A 38 -5.54 13.13 10.24
CA GLY A 38 -4.73 12.72 11.41
C GLY A 38 -4.93 11.28 11.87
N VAL A 39 -5.86 10.52 11.27
CA VAL A 39 -5.98 9.07 11.53
C VAL A 39 -4.85 8.31 10.82
N PRO A 40 -4.08 7.45 11.53
CA PRO A 40 -3.11 6.55 10.91
C PRO A 40 -3.78 5.69 9.84
N GLY A 41 -3.50 5.93 8.57
CA GLY A 41 -4.24 5.29 7.48
C GLY A 41 -4.74 6.28 6.41
N GLY A 42 -5.15 7.48 6.81
CA GLY A 42 -5.83 8.46 5.93
C GLY A 42 -4.99 8.98 4.76
N GLY A 43 -3.66 9.07 4.91
CA GLY A 43 -2.73 9.46 3.84
C GLY A 43 -2.44 8.36 2.80
N ASN A 44 -2.94 7.14 2.98
CA ASN A 44 -2.52 5.96 2.19
C ASN A 44 -3.42 5.66 0.97
N ILE A 45 -4.14 6.67 0.48
CA ILE A 45 -4.96 6.54 -0.75
C ILE A 45 -4.07 6.22 -1.96
N GLY A 46 -2.80 6.64 -1.94
CA GLY A 46 -1.83 6.41 -3.01
C GLY A 46 -1.67 4.93 -3.38
N LEU A 47 -1.49 4.04 -2.39
CA LEU A 47 -1.30 2.60 -2.66
C LEU A 47 -2.54 1.97 -3.29
N VAL A 48 -3.74 2.35 -2.82
CA VAL A 48 -5.00 1.86 -3.41
C VAL A 48 -5.16 2.40 -4.84
N GLN A 49 -4.77 3.64 -5.09
CA GLN A 49 -4.77 4.19 -6.44
C GLN A 49 -3.82 3.44 -7.37
N VAL A 50 -2.61 3.12 -6.89
CA VAL A 50 -1.61 2.34 -7.63
C VAL A 50 -2.17 0.97 -7.99
N ALA A 51 -2.79 0.26 -7.04
CA ALA A 51 -3.41 -1.04 -7.31
C ALA A 51 -4.59 -0.97 -8.29
N LEU A 52 -5.36 0.13 -8.29
CA LEU A 52 -6.44 0.34 -9.26
C LEU A 52 -5.94 0.61 -10.70
N THR A 53 -4.68 1.03 -10.84
CA THR A 53 -3.99 1.27 -12.12
C THR A 53 -3.07 0.13 -12.52
N ALA A 54 -2.72 -0.75 -11.59
CA ALA A 54 -1.93 -1.94 -11.85
C ALA A 54 -2.79 -3.01 -12.50
N ASP A 55 -2.17 -3.83 -13.35
CA ASP A 55 -2.83 -5.00 -13.94
C ASP A 55 -2.54 -6.29 -13.16
N HIS A 56 -1.70 -6.19 -12.13
CA HIS A 56 -1.25 -7.28 -11.29
C HIS A 56 -1.28 -6.86 -9.82
N PRO A 57 -1.33 -7.83 -8.89
CA PRO A 57 -1.14 -7.55 -7.47
C PRO A 57 0.14 -6.75 -7.20
N LEU A 58 0.14 -5.97 -6.13
CA LEU A 58 1.32 -5.27 -5.65
C LEU A 58 2.37 -6.29 -5.20
N GLU A 59 3.56 -6.21 -5.79
CA GLU A 59 4.72 -6.98 -5.36
C GLU A 59 5.58 -6.10 -4.45
N TYR A 60 6.10 -6.66 -3.36
CA TYR A 60 6.92 -5.89 -2.43
C TYR A 60 8.00 -6.74 -1.78
N ASP A 61 9.04 -6.06 -1.31
CA ASP A 61 10.14 -6.67 -0.56
C ASP A 61 10.65 -5.71 0.51
N VAL A 62 11.29 -6.25 1.54
CA VAL A 62 11.84 -5.51 2.67
C VAL A 62 13.24 -6.00 2.97
N ILE A 63 14.21 -5.10 2.83
CA ILE A 63 15.59 -5.35 3.22
C ILE A 63 15.83 -4.65 4.56
N ALA A 64 16.05 -5.42 5.61
CA ALA A 64 16.40 -4.89 6.93
C ALA A 64 17.79 -4.25 6.89
N LEU A 65 17.93 -3.09 7.54
CA LEU A 65 19.18 -2.33 7.65
C LEU A 65 19.52 -2.09 9.13
N GLU A 66 20.68 -1.49 9.37
CA GLU A 66 21.07 -1.01 10.71
C GLU A 66 20.22 0.20 11.15
N ASN A 67 20.31 0.54 12.44
CA ASN A 67 19.67 1.73 13.05
C ASN A 67 18.14 1.78 12.98
N ASP A 68 17.48 0.64 13.17
CA ASP A 68 16.01 0.49 13.21
C ASP A 68 15.29 0.92 11.91
N LYS A 69 15.98 0.75 10.78
CA LYS A 69 15.47 1.12 9.46
C LYS A 69 15.42 -0.08 8.53
N SER A 70 14.53 0.01 7.54
CA SER A 70 14.38 -0.95 6.47
C SER A 70 14.24 -0.26 5.12
N PHE A 71 14.78 -0.87 4.08
CA PHE A 71 14.50 -0.50 2.70
C PHE A 71 13.26 -1.25 2.22
N TYR A 72 12.17 -0.51 1.97
CA TYR A 72 10.94 -1.06 1.41
C TYR A 72 10.92 -0.85 -0.09
N ILE A 73 10.67 -1.92 -0.83
CA ILE A 73 10.59 -1.96 -2.29
C ILE A 73 9.15 -2.27 -2.67
N LEU A 74 8.57 -1.47 -3.57
CA LEU A 74 7.26 -1.72 -4.16
C LEU A 74 7.41 -1.81 -5.66
N ASN A 75 7.08 -2.98 -6.21
CA ASN A 75 7.07 -3.26 -7.64
C ASN A 75 5.63 -3.31 -8.13
N VAL A 76 5.37 -2.60 -9.23
CA VAL A 76 4.04 -2.46 -9.81
C VAL A 76 4.14 -2.69 -11.31
N ARG A 77 3.30 -3.57 -11.83
CA ARG A 77 3.18 -3.80 -13.27
C ARG A 77 1.97 -3.05 -13.80
N VAL A 78 2.23 -2.13 -14.73
CA VAL A 78 1.21 -1.38 -15.45
C VAL A 78 1.29 -1.74 -16.92
N ASN A 79 0.16 -2.09 -17.56
CA ASN A 79 0.15 -2.16 -19.02
C ASN A 79 0.12 -0.74 -19.57
N LYS A 80 0.90 -0.55 -20.63
CA LYS A 80 0.84 0.66 -21.44
C LYS A 80 -0.34 0.49 -22.40
N SER A 81 -1.45 1.17 -22.10
CA SER A 81 -2.57 1.34 -23.03
C SER A 81 -2.15 2.12 -24.26
#